data_AF-A0A2V5Q5Z3-F1
#
_entry.id   AF-A0A2V5Q5Z3-F1
#
_cell.length_a   1.000
_cell.length_b   1.000
_cell.length_c   1.000
_cell.angle_alpha   90.00
_cell.angle_beta   90.00
_cell.angle_gamma   90.00
#
_symmetry.space_group_name_H-M   'P 1'
#
loop_
_entity.id
_entity.type
_entity.pdbx_description
1 polymer ?
#
loop_
_entity_poly.entity_id
_entity_poly.type
_entity_poly.pdbx_seq_one_letter_code
_entity_poly.pdbx_strand_id
1 'polypeptide(L)' 'RIATRMIMLGHGSIVAQGTPDEIRNSPNPEVQQFIHGKPDGPIPLNLSQDEHEHHQYVKPRPFAWARGRFHGRTR' A
#
# COMPACT_ATOMS: atom_id res chain seq x y z
N ARG A 1 -6.88 15.64 24.59
CA ARG A 1 -5.41 15.76 24.52
C ARG A 1 -4.95 14.97 23.29
N ILE A 2 -4.30 15.62 22.34
CA ILE A 2 -3.88 15.03 21.04
C ILE A 2 -2.62 14.18 21.29
N ALA A 3 -2.39 13.16 20.47
CA ALA A 3 -1.43 12.06 20.69
C ALA A 3 0.00 12.51 21.07
N THR A 4 0.61 11.79 22.02
CA THR A 4 2.00 12.03 22.48
C THR A 4 3.04 11.27 21.64
N ARG A 5 2.64 10.15 21.03
CA ARG A 5 3.47 9.28 20.19
C ARG A 5 2.65 8.73 19.03
N MET A 6 3.30 8.52 17.90
CA MET A 6 2.76 7.99 16.66
C MET A 6 3.67 6.89 16.13
N ILE A 7 3.08 5.86 15.55
CA ILE A 7 3.77 4.75 14.87
C ILE A 7 3.07 4.53 13.54
N MET A 8 3.83 4.50 12.45
CA MET A 8 3.35 4.17 11.12
C MET A 8 3.75 2.74 10.77
N LEU A 9 2.77 1.95 10.34
CA LEU A 9 2.95 0.57 9.92
C LEU A 9 2.82 0.47 8.40
N GLY A 10 3.70 -0.28 7.77
CA GLY A 10 3.71 -0.51 6.33
C GLY A 10 4.55 -1.74 5.99
N HIS A 11 4.17 -2.47 4.94
CA HIS A 11 4.83 -3.72 4.54
C HIS A 11 5.02 -4.74 5.68
N GLY A 12 4.09 -4.79 6.64
CA GLY A 12 4.17 -5.67 7.81
C GLY A 12 5.22 -5.27 8.85
N SER A 13 5.81 -4.09 8.76
CA SER A 13 6.85 -3.58 9.65
C SER A 13 6.56 -2.15 10.12
N ILE A 14 7.30 -1.66 11.11
CA ILE A 14 7.27 -0.25 11.53
C ILE A 14 8.10 0.57 10.53
N VAL A 15 7.45 1.52 9.85
CA VAL A 15 8.06 2.38 8.84
C VAL A 15 8.53 3.71 9.45
N ALA A 16 7.84 4.19 10.48
CA ALA A 16 8.26 5.35 11.27
C ALA A 16 7.65 5.33 12.68
N GLN A 17 8.33 5.97 13.64
CA GLN A 17 7.82 6.18 15.00
C GLN A 17 8.35 7.50 15.56
N GLY A 18 7.56 8.20 16.38
CA GLY A 18 7.98 9.50 16.90
C GLY A 18 6.83 10.29 17.55
N THR A 19 7.10 11.53 17.89
CA THR A 19 6.07 12.54 18.14
C THR A 19 5.37 12.92 16.84
N PRO A 20 4.17 13.55 16.89
CA PRO A 20 3.52 14.01 15.67
C PRO A 20 4.39 14.94 14.81
N ASP A 21 5.24 15.75 15.43
CA ASP A 21 6.11 16.69 14.73
C ASP A 21 7.31 16.00 14.06
N GLU A 22 7.88 14.98 14.71
CA GLU A 22 8.92 14.12 14.13
C GLU A 22 8.38 13.35 12.90
N ILE A 23 7.15 12.86 12.98
CA ILE A 23 6.51 12.14 11.86
C ILE A 23 6.23 13.09 10.69
N ARG A 24 5.74 14.31 10.97
CA ARG A 24 5.49 15.34 9.93
C ARG A 24 6.75 15.78 9.20
N ASN A 25 7.87 15.87 9.90
CA ASN A 25 9.17 16.25 9.33
C ASN A 25 10.02 15.03 8.91
N SER A 26 9.43 13.83 8.84
CA SER A 26 10.17 12.62 8.48
C SER A 26 10.79 12.73 7.08
N PRO A 27 12.06 12.37 6.87
CA PRO A 27 12.67 12.38 5.53
C PRO A 27 12.19 11.19 4.67
N ASN A 28 11.42 10.25 5.23
CA ASN A 28 10.98 9.07 4.50
C ASN A 28 9.86 9.45 3.49
N PRO A 29 10.06 9.23 2.19
CA PRO A 29 9.06 9.57 1.16
C PRO A 29 7.75 8.79 1.31
N GLU A 30 7.74 7.56 1.83
CA GLU A 30 6.51 6.80 2.11
C GLU A 30 5.68 7.48 3.20
N VAL A 31 6.34 7.93 4.26
CA VAL A 31 5.70 8.66 5.37
C VAL A 31 5.14 9.98 4.87
N GLN A 32 5.93 10.70 4.07
CA GLN A 32 5.52 11.96 3.46
C GLN A 32 4.35 11.80 2.50
N GLN A 33 4.37 10.76 1.65
CA GLN A 33 3.29 10.45 0.73
C GLN A 33 2.00 10.13 1.49
N PHE A 34 2.08 9.33 2.56
CA PHE A 34 0.94 8.97 3.39
C PHE A 34 0.33 10.18 4.11
N ILE A 35 1.17 11.02 4.74
CA ILE A 35 0.72 12.21 5.47
C ILE A 35 0.04 13.22 4.53
N HIS A 36 0.57 13.40 3.32
CA HIS A 36 0.08 14.37 2.36
C HIS A 36 -0.96 13.80 1.38
N GLY A 37 -1.24 12.50 1.41
CA GLY A 37 -2.15 11.84 0.47
C GLY A 37 -1.72 11.96 -0.99
N LYS A 38 -0.40 11.98 -1.26
CA LYS A 38 0.10 12.17 -2.64
C LYS A 38 -0.18 10.93 -3.50
N PRO A 39 -0.68 11.10 -4.74
CA PRO A 39 -0.96 9.98 -5.64
C PRO A 39 0.31 9.30 -6.14
N ASP A 40 1.40 10.06 -6.28
CA ASP A 40 2.69 9.57 -6.72
C ASP A 40 3.64 9.31 -5.54
N GLY A 41 4.42 8.24 -5.66
CA GLY A 41 5.46 7.90 -4.69
C GLY A 41 5.65 6.39 -4.51
N PRO A 42 6.45 5.99 -3.51
CA PRO A 42 6.76 4.58 -3.23
C PRO A 42 5.55 3.73 -2.82
N ILE A 43 4.48 4.33 -2.27
CA ILE A 43 3.24 3.64 -1.93
C ILE A 43 2.32 3.68 -3.16
N PRO A 44 2.04 2.56 -3.85
CA PRO A 44 1.15 2.57 -4.99
C PRO A 44 -0.29 2.85 -4.56
N LEU A 45 -1.04 3.59 -5.38
CA LEU A 45 -2.47 3.77 -5.16
C LEU A 45 -3.21 2.43 -5.30
N ASN A 46 -3.89 2.02 -4.24
CA ASN A 46 -4.79 0.88 -4.27
C ASN A 46 -6.11 1.31 -4.91
N LEU A 47 -6.18 1.25 -6.24
CA LEU A 47 -7.43 1.40 -6.97
C LEU A 47 -8.33 0.17 -6.74
N SER A 48 -9.63 0.25 -7.05
CA SER A 48 -10.53 -0.90 -7.01
C SER A 48 -10.32 -1.80 -8.24
N GLN A 49 -10.61 -3.10 -8.16
CA GLN A 49 -10.39 -4.03 -9.29
C GLN A 49 -11.07 -3.58 -10.59
N ASP A 50 -12.26 -2.95 -10.50
CA ASP A 50 -13.00 -2.41 -11.65
C ASP A 50 -12.33 -1.15 -12.25
N GLU A 51 -11.62 -0.36 -11.44
CA GLU A 51 -10.86 0.82 -11.90
C GLU A 51 -9.41 0.47 -12.30
N HIS A 52 -8.92 -0.74 -11.95
CA HIS A 52 -7.58 -1.24 -12.33
C HIS A 52 -7.45 -1.46 -13.84
N GLU A 53 -8.54 -1.79 -14.52
CA GLU A 53 -8.50 -2.12 -15.95
C GLU A 53 -8.13 -0.90 -16.82
N HIS A 54 -8.32 0.32 -16.30
CA HIS A 54 -8.16 1.56 -17.07
C HIS A 54 -6.99 2.46 -16.64
N HIS A 55 -6.20 2.10 -15.62
CA HIS A 55 -5.11 2.97 -15.12
C HIS A 55 -3.71 2.47 -15.50
N GLN A 56 -2.98 3.30 -16.27
CA GLN A 56 -1.67 3.01 -16.89
C GLN A 56 -0.53 2.66 -15.90
N TYR A 57 -0.74 2.83 -14.58
CA TYR A 57 0.31 2.75 -13.56
C TYR A 57 0.27 1.53 -12.64
N VAL A 58 -0.49 0.48 -12.98
CA VAL A 58 -0.54 -0.77 -12.19
C VAL A 58 0.07 -1.92 -12.99
N LYS A 59 1.17 -2.51 -12.49
CA LYS A 59 1.72 -3.74 -13.09
C LYS A 59 0.75 -4.90 -12.81
N PRO A 60 0.31 -5.66 -13.83
CA PRO A 60 -0.63 -6.75 -13.63
C PRO A 60 0.00 -7.84 -12.75
N ARG A 61 -0.72 -8.25 -11.70
CA ARG A 61 -0.31 -9.41 -10.91
C ARG A 61 -0.39 -10.65 -11.82
N PRO A 62 0.62 -11.55 -11.80
CA PRO A 62 0.66 -12.69 -12.71
C PRO A 62 -0.35 -13.76 -12.27
N PHE A 63 -1.62 -13.53 -12.54
CA PHE A 63 -2.72 -14.46 -12.28
C PHE A 63 -3.12 -15.25 -13.55
N ALA A 64 -2.19 -15.48 -14.48
CA ALA A 64 -2.48 -16.20 -15.71
C ALA A 64 -2.34 -17.74 -15.58
N TRP A 65 -1.57 -18.26 -14.62
CA TRP A 65 -1.23 -19.71 -14.58
C TRP A 65 -2.08 -20.56 -13.61
N ALA A 66 -2.86 -19.93 -12.72
CA ALA A 66 -3.59 -20.63 -11.66
C ALA A 66 -5.02 -21.08 -12.04
N ARG A 67 -5.48 -20.86 -13.28
CA ARG A 67 -6.83 -21.24 -13.72
C ARG A 67 -6.98 -22.71 -14.16
N GLY A 68 -5.91 -23.50 -14.17
CA GLY A 68 -5.92 -24.86 -14.70
C GLY A 68 -5.97 -26.01 -13.67
N ARG A 69 -5.92 -25.74 -12.35
CA ARG A 69 -5.57 -26.80 -11.37
C ARG A 69 -6.70 -27.42 -10.55
N PHE A 70 -7.97 -27.08 -10.81
CA PHE A 70 -9.11 -27.68 -10.12
C PHE A 70 -10.19 -28.18 -11.10
N HIS A 71 -9.86 -29.19 -11.89
CA HIS A 71 -10.84 -30.10 -12.47
C HIS A 71 -10.39 -31.52 -12.16
N GLY A 72 -11.05 -32.17 -11.19
CA GLY A 72 -10.82 -33.58 -10.90
C GLY A 72 -10.87 -33.92 -9.41
N ARG A 73 -12.09 -33.92 -8.85
CA ARG A 73 -12.59 -35.01 -7.98
C ARG A 73 -13.97 -34.65 -7.44
N THR A 74 -14.98 -35.00 -8.21
CA THR A 74 -16.27 -35.43 -7.67
C THR A 74 -16.54 -36.82 -8.24
N ARG A 75 -16.31 -37.84 -7.42
CA ARG A 75 -17.00 -39.12 -7.51
C ARG A 75 -17.09 -39.69 -6.10
#